data_AF-A0A848N3E7-F1
#
_entry.id   AF-A0A848N3E7-F1
#
_cell.length_a   1.000
_cell.length_b   1.000
_cell.length_c   1.000
_cell.angle_alpha   90.00
_cell.angle_beta   90.00
_cell.angle_gamma   90.00
#
_symmetry.space_group_name_H-M   'P 1'
#
loop_
_entity.id
_entity.type
_entity.pdbx_description
1 polymer ?
#
loop_
_entity_poly.entity_id
_entity_poly.type
_entity_poly.pdbx_seq_one_letter_code
_entity_poly.pdbx_strand_id
1 'polypeptide(L)'
;MSRNTYIYMFDKETASDVLYHDLKNKKLYNQTFKDFIAGRKAELGQSYHCASEQILNIIKENINEITADELFELMYYLNEELLYGKYNDEFKADRNLQNTIYQKYGITLLYEIPGTTTCYSYMFQYGNYTEYYPIEEIKFDKDEEGQNICVKDFLRFNDYMILMMNRILSSGINEYYPQSESYLNESEKDIVNEIILKHQNDEYLLNIIEQEFNFIKSSYDEKKEYYSAVENTVYCAVNILSNSILMKLKINPEKNTRIVIVDSL
;
A
#
# COMPACT_ATOMS: atom_id res chain seq x y z
N MET A 1 19.39 -1.16 1.71
CA MET A 1 18.26 -0.68 0.90
C MET A 1 17.10 -0.52 1.87
N SER A 2 16.40 0.61 1.84
CA SER A 2 15.29 0.86 2.76
C SER A 2 14.06 0.15 2.22
N ARG A 3 13.47 -0.75 3.00
CA ARG A 3 12.22 -1.43 2.66
C ARG A 3 11.13 -0.38 2.50
N ASN A 4 10.45 -0.38 1.36
CA ASN A 4 9.32 0.50 1.06
C ASN A 4 8.09 -0.37 0.81
N THR A 5 6.94 0.07 1.31
CA THR A 5 5.66 -0.54 0.97
C THR A 5 4.94 0.35 -0.05
N TYR A 6 4.58 -0.22 -1.18
CA TYR A 6 3.79 0.45 -2.22
C TYR A 6 2.38 -0.11 -2.25
N ILE A 7 1.39 0.77 -2.32
CA ILE A 7 -0.03 0.40 -2.30
C ILE A 7 -0.63 0.90 -3.62
N TYR A 8 -1.14 -0.03 -4.42
CA TYR A 8 -1.66 0.23 -5.76
C TYR A 8 -3.15 -0.05 -5.85
N MET A 9 -3.80 0.71 -6.74
CA MET A 9 -5.13 0.41 -7.26
C MET A 9 -5.12 0.46 -8.78
N PHE A 10 -6.10 -0.18 -9.41
CA PHE A 10 -6.15 -0.31 -10.86
C PHE A 10 -7.46 0.18 -11.46
N ASP A 11 -7.36 0.68 -12.69
CA ASP A 11 -8.46 0.94 -13.61
C ASP A 11 -8.45 -0.19 -14.65
N LYS A 12 -9.46 -1.06 -14.56
CA LYS A 12 -9.53 -2.31 -15.32
C LYS A 12 -9.60 -2.04 -16.82
N GLU A 13 -10.45 -1.10 -17.21
CA GLU A 13 -10.72 -0.75 -18.60
C GLU A 13 -9.46 -0.19 -19.26
N THR A 14 -8.81 0.78 -18.61
CA THR A 14 -7.58 1.40 -19.10
C THR A 14 -6.43 0.39 -19.17
N ALA A 15 -6.29 -0.49 -18.18
CA ALA A 15 -5.27 -1.54 -18.21
C ALA A 15 -5.51 -2.54 -19.35
N SER A 16 -6.75 -2.97 -19.56
CA SER A 16 -7.11 -3.93 -20.62
C SER A 16 -6.93 -3.36 -22.04
N ASP A 17 -7.17 -2.06 -22.21
CA ASP A 17 -7.10 -1.40 -23.52
C ASP A 17 -5.72 -0.80 -23.82
N VAL A 18 -5.01 -0.28 -22.83
CA VAL A 18 -3.72 0.41 -23.05
C VAL A 18 -2.56 -0.49 -22.65
N LEU A 19 -2.50 -0.90 -21.38
CA LEU A 19 -1.37 -1.64 -20.84
C LEU A 19 -1.19 -2.99 -21.53
N TYR A 20 -2.26 -3.76 -21.67
CA TYR A 20 -2.21 -5.04 -22.38
C TYR A 20 -1.66 -4.91 -23.81
N HIS A 21 -2.18 -3.93 -24.58
CA HIS A 21 -1.77 -3.75 -25.97
C HIS A 21 -0.30 -3.38 -26.09
N ASP A 22 0.20 -2.57 -25.17
CA ASP A 22 1.59 -2.14 -25.17
C ASP A 22 2.53 -3.27 -24.73
N LEU A 23 2.22 -3.97 -23.64
CA LEU A 23 3.03 -5.11 -23.18
C LEU A 23 3.06 -6.26 -24.19
N LYS A 24 1.96 -6.51 -24.91
CA LYS A 24 1.88 -7.61 -25.88
C LYS A 24 2.63 -7.33 -27.18
N ASN A 25 2.57 -6.09 -27.67
CA ASN A 25 2.94 -5.79 -29.06
C ASN A 25 4.15 -4.87 -29.19
N LYS A 26 4.60 -4.22 -28.11
CA LYS A 26 5.63 -3.19 -28.20
C LYS A 26 6.90 -3.60 -27.44
N LYS A 27 8.01 -3.14 -28.00
CA LYS A 27 9.25 -2.90 -27.27
C LYS A 27 9.18 -1.45 -26.79
N LEU A 28 9.11 -1.25 -25.47
CA LEU A 28 8.95 0.09 -24.90
C LEU A 28 10.24 0.91 -25.03
N TYR A 29 11.40 0.29 -24.76
CA TYR A 29 12.71 0.90 -25.01
C TYR A 29 13.75 -0.09 -25.55
N ASN A 30 14.26 -1.00 -24.71
CA ASN A 30 15.31 -1.96 -25.00
C ASN A 30 14.79 -3.38 -25.28
N GLN A 31 13.68 -3.79 -24.68
CA GLN A 31 13.14 -5.13 -24.87
C GLN A 31 11.61 -5.18 -24.74
N THR A 32 11.02 -6.29 -25.19
CA THR A 32 9.59 -6.57 -24.98
C THR A 32 9.36 -7.11 -23.57
N PHE A 33 8.13 -7.04 -23.06
CA PHE A 33 7.78 -7.62 -21.76
C PHE A 33 8.04 -9.13 -21.73
N LYS A 34 7.76 -9.83 -22.84
CA LYS A 34 8.02 -11.26 -22.97
C LYS A 34 9.50 -11.60 -22.83
N ASP A 35 10.36 -10.83 -23.49
CA ASP A 35 11.82 -11.04 -23.43
C ASP A 35 12.37 -10.72 -22.03
N PHE A 36 11.87 -9.67 -21.39
CA PHE A 36 12.23 -9.32 -20.01
C PHE A 36 11.94 -10.47 -19.04
N ILE A 37 10.70 -10.96 -19.01
CA ILE A 37 10.29 -12.06 -18.11
C ILE A 37 11.07 -13.35 -18.42
N ALA A 38 11.37 -13.63 -19.69
CA ALA A 38 12.21 -14.76 -20.07
C ALA A 38 13.66 -14.62 -19.54
N GLY A 39 14.22 -13.41 -19.59
CA GLY A 39 15.52 -13.08 -19.00
C GLY A 39 15.53 -13.28 -17.48
N ARG A 40 14.54 -12.73 -16.78
CA ARG A 40 14.36 -12.90 -15.31
C ARG A 40 14.28 -14.37 -14.91
N LYS A 41 13.51 -15.17 -15.66
CA LYS A 41 13.41 -16.62 -15.46
C LYS A 41 14.74 -17.34 -15.70
N ALA A 42 15.53 -16.92 -16.68
CA ALA A 42 16.85 -17.51 -16.93
C ALA A 42 17.85 -17.18 -15.82
N GLU A 43 17.76 -16.00 -15.21
CA GLU A 43 18.60 -15.56 -14.09
C GLU A 43 18.27 -16.28 -12.78
N LEU A 44 16.98 -16.38 -12.45
CA LEU A 44 16.50 -16.87 -11.15
C LEU A 44 16.16 -18.37 -11.16
N GLY A 45 15.98 -18.98 -12.33
CA GLY A 45 15.77 -20.41 -12.48
C GLY A 45 14.42 -20.89 -11.93
N GLN A 46 14.44 -21.94 -11.10
CA GLN A 46 13.23 -22.65 -10.66
C GLN A 46 12.42 -21.93 -9.59
N SER A 47 13.00 -20.95 -8.89
CA SER A 47 12.31 -20.14 -7.88
C SER A 47 11.51 -18.98 -8.48
N TYR A 48 11.51 -18.83 -9.81
CA TYR A 48 10.78 -17.77 -10.50
C TYR A 48 9.47 -18.30 -11.09
N HIS A 49 8.36 -17.81 -10.56
CA HIS A 49 7.02 -18.34 -10.85
C HIS A 49 6.21 -17.49 -11.83
N CYS A 50 6.65 -16.26 -12.13
CA CYS A 50 5.95 -15.38 -13.06
C CYS A 50 6.06 -15.84 -14.52
N ALA A 51 4.97 -15.70 -15.27
CA ALA A 51 4.92 -15.98 -16.70
C ALA A 51 4.25 -14.83 -17.46
N SER A 52 4.89 -14.35 -18.54
CA SER A 52 4.41 -13.18 -19.27
C SER A 52 3.01 -13.38 -19.87
N GLU A 53 2.71 -14.58 -20.39
CA GLU A 53 1.37 -14.90 -20.93
C GLU A 53 0.28 -14.89 -19.86
N GLN A 54 0.60 -15.34 -18.63
CA GLN A 54 -0.32 -15.31 -17.51
C GLN A 54 -0.62 -13.87 -17.09
N ILE A 55 0.43 -13.06 -16.88
CA ILE A 55 0.29 -11.63 -16.53
C ILE A 55 -0.50 -10.89 -17.61
N LEU A 56 -0.21 -11.12 -18.90
CA LEU A 56 -0.95 -10.51 -20.01
C LEU A 56 -2.44 -10.90 -20.01
N ASN A 57 -2.76 -12.17 -19.73
CA ASN A 57 -4.16 -12.61 -19.65
C ASN A 57 -4.88 -11.96 -18.47
N ILE A 58 -4.24 -11.87 -17.30
CA ILE A 58 -4.80 -11.18 -16.12
C ILE A 58 -5.06 -9.71 -16.45
N ILE A 59 -4.08 -8.99 -17.03
CA ILE A 59 -4.26 -7.58 -17.42
C ILE A 59 -5.40 -7.41 -18.42
N LYS A 60 -5.56 -8.34 -19.38
CA LYS A 60 -6.65 -8.27 -20.36
C LYS A 60 -8.00 -8.49 -19.73
N GLU A 61 -8.14 -9.50 -18.89
CA GLU A 61 -9.43 -9.93 -18.34
C GLU A 61 -9.84 -9.10 -17.12
N ASN A 62 -8.94 -8.94 -16.14
CA ASN A 62 -9.12 -8.13 -14.94
C ASN A 62 -7.80 -7.96 -14.17
N ILE A 63 -7.10 -6.84 -14.36
CA ILE A 63 -5.85 -6.53 -13.64
C ILE A 63 -6.00 -6.52 -12.11
N ASN A 64 -7.21 -6.33 -11.57
CA ASN A 64 -7.40 -6.37 -10.11
C ASN A 64 -7.10 -7.74 -9.50
N GLU A 65 -7.04 -8.81 -10.29
CA GLU A 65 -6.68 -10.17 -9.84
C GLU A 65 -5.17 -10.44 -9.87
N ILE A 66 -4.34 -9.45 -10.23
CA ILE A 66 -2.88 -9.60 -10.29
C ILE A 66 -2.31 -9.92 -8.90
N THR A 67 -1.34 -10.82 -8.83
CA THR A 67 -0.63 -11.09 -7.56
C THR A 67 0.40 -10.00 -7.27
N ALA A 68 0.90 -9.96 -6.03
CA ALA A 68 1.96 -9.01 -5.66
C ALA A 68 3.25 -9.24 -6.47
N ASP A 69 3.65 -10.50 -6.70
CA ASP A 69 4.84 -10.86 -7.47
C ASP A 69 4.70 -10.49 -8.95
N GLU A 70 3.54 -10.79 -9.54
CA GLU A 70 3.23 -10.43 -10.92
C GLU A 70 3.25 -8.90 -11.10
N LEU A 71 2.70 -8.18 -10.13
CA LEU A 71 2.76 -6.72 -10.09
C LEU A 71 4.18 -6.21 -9.90
N PHE A 72 4.98 -6.83 -9.03
CA PHE A 72 6.38 -6.46 -8.82
C PHE A 72 7.17 -6.54 -10.13
N GLU A 73 7.06 -7.65 -10.86
CA GLU A 73 7.75 -7.84 -12.13
C GLU A 73 7.23 -6.91 -13.23
N LEU A 74 5.91 -6.64 -13.25
CA LEU A 74 5.32 -5.63 -14.12
C LEU A 74 5.89 -4.23 -13.83
N MET A 75 5.89 -3.80 -12.57
CA MET A 75 6.40 -2.49 -12.18
C MET A 75 7.90 -2.40 -12.43
N TYR A 76 8.66 -3.48 -12.22
CA TYR A 76 10.08 -3.53 -12.55
C TYR A 76 10.32 -3.32 -14.05
N TYR A 77 9.61 -4.05 -14.90
CA TYR A 77 9.68 -3.84 -16.35
C TYR A 77 9.35 -2.40 -16.75
N LEU A 78 8.27 -1.84 -16.23
CA LEU A 78 7.86 -0.47 -16.55
C LEU A 78 8.89 0.57 -16.04
N ASN A 79 9.46 0.36 -14.86
CA ASN A 79 10.54 1.21 -14.34
C ASN A 79 11.76 1.16 -15.27
N GLU A 80 12.24 -0.02 -15.65
CA GLU A 80 13.43 -0.17 -16.51
C GLU A 80 13.21 0.37 -17.91
N GLU A 81 12.09 0.03 -18.54
CA GLU A 81 11.90 0.30 -19.97
C GLU A 81 11.24 1.65 -20.25
N LEU A 82 10.38 2.14 -19.36
CA LEU A 82 9.79 3.47 -19.52
C LEU A 82 10.61 4.51 -18.80
N LEU A 83 10.84 4.35 -17.49
CA LEU A 83 11.43 5.43 -16.70
C LEU A 83 12.94 5.52 -16.93
N TYR A 84 13.70 4.45 -16.69
CA TYR A 84 15.15 4.50 -16.77
C TYR A 84 15.68 4.45 -18.20
N GLY A 85 15.01 3.69 -19.07
CA GLY A 85 15.40 3.54 -20.47
C GLY A 85 15.13 4.79 -21.30
N LYS A 86 13.88 5.27 -21.30
CA LYS A 86 13.44 6.36 -22.19
C LYS A 86 13.67 7.76 -21.62
N TYR A 87 13.72 7.91 -20.30
CA TYR A 87 13.74 9.21 -19.63
C TYR A 87 14.89 9.30 -18.61
N ASN A 88 16.13 9.46 -19.07
CA ASN A 88 17.29 9.48 -18.18
C ASN A 88 17.40 10.76 -17.32
N ASP A 89 17.99 10.59 -16.13
CA ASP A 89 18.40 11.51 -15.04
C ASP A 89 17.43 12.58 -14.49
N GLU A 90 16.58 13.26 -15.27
CA GLU A 90 15.61 14.23 -14.75
C GLU A 90 14.37 13.58 -14.11
N PHE A 91 13.99 12.38 -14.57
CA PHE A 91 12.76 11.67 -14.14
C PHE A 91 12.94 10.83 -12.88
N LYS A 92 14.18 10.58 -12.45
CA LYS A 92 14.47 9.80 -11.23
C LYS A 92 13.97 10.52 -9.96
N ALA A 93 13.84 11.84 -10.01
CA ALA A 93 13.46 12.66 -8.86
C ALA A 93 11.96 13.06 -8.84
N ASP A 94 11.25 13.01 -9.96
CA ASP A 94 9.85 13.48 -10.04
C ASP A 94 8.84 12.33 -9.93
N ARG A 95 8.47 12.00 -8.69
CA ARG A 95 7.45 10.98 -8.38
C ARG A 95 6.05 11.32 -8.95
N ASN A 96 5.72 12.59 -9.11
CA ASN A 96 4.43 12.99 -9.68
C ASN A 96 4.36 12.61 -11.15
N LEU A 97 5.47 12.77 -11.86
CA LEU A 97 5.60 12.39 -13.26
C LEU A 97 5.55 10.87 -13.45
N GLN A 98 6.19 10.10 -12.56
CA GLN A 98 6.11 8.63 -12.57
C GLN A 98 4.66 8.15 -12.38
N ASN A 99 3.95 8.68 -11.39
CA ASN A 99 2.55 8.33 -11.15
C ASN A 99 1.67 8.72 -12.37
N THR A 100 1.94 9.86 -13.00
CA THR A 100 1.24 10.29 -14.22
C THR A 100 1.43 9.32 -15.39
N ILE A 101 2.61 8.71 -15.51
CA ILE A 101 2.88 7.70 -16.55
C ILE A 101 2.11 6.42 -16.25
N TYR A 102 2.14 5.94 -15.01
CA TYR A 102 1.43 4.73 -14.61
C TYR A 102 -0.09 4.87 -14.71
N GLN A 103 -0.63 6.04 -14.41
CA GLN A 103 -2.05 6.33 -14.58
C GLN A 103 -2.52 6.18 -16.03
N LYS A 104 -1.67 6.44 -17.03
CA LYS A 104 -2.01 6.20 -18.45
C LYS A 104 -2.17 4.72 -18.79
N TYR A 105 -1.59 3.84 -17.97
CA TYR A 105 -1.72 2.39 -18.07
C TYR A 105 -2.77 1.82 -17.12
N GLY A 106 -3.57 2.68 -16.46
CA GLY A 106 -4.55 2.24 -15.49
C GLY A 106 -3.96 1.77 -14.17
N ILE A 107 -2.71 2.12 -13.86
CA ILE A 107 -2.05 1.80 -12.58
C ILE A 107 -1.96 3.08 -11.76
N THR A 108 -2.53 3.09 -10.56
CA THR A 108 -2.42 4.24 -9.65
C THR A 108 -1.69 3.84 -8.38
N LEU A 109 -0.59 4.52 -8.08
CA LEU A 109 0.02 4.47 -6.75
C LEU A 109 -0.88 5.26 -5.79
N LEU A 110 -1.58 4.55 -4.90
CA LEU A 110 -2.40 5.17 -3.87
C LEU A 110 -1.52 5.84 -2.83
N TYR A 111 -0.54 5.09 -2.36
CA TYR A 111 0.40 5.54 -1.34
C TYR A 111 1.71 4.74 -1.40
N GLU A 112 2.80 5.41 -1.05
CA GLU A 112 4.08 4.81 -0.76
C GLU A 112 4.38 5.10 0.70
N ILE A 113 4.66 4.07 1.49
CA ILE A 113 5.11 4.21 2.87
C ILE A 113 6.64 4.20 2.85
N PRO A 114 7.30 5.37 2.93
CA PRO A 114 8.74 5.43 2.82
C PRO A 114 9.41 5.00 4.13
N GLY A 115 10.50 4.24 3.98
CA GLY A 115 11.42 3.94 5.07
C GLY A 115 10.97 2.77 5.95
N THR A 116 11.96 1.96 6.33
CA THR A 116 11.78 0.70 7.05
C THR A 116 10.96 0.84 8.34
N THR A 117 11.13 1.95 9.06
CA THR A 117 10.49 2.22 10.35
C THR A 117 8.98 2.44 10.24
N THR A 118 8.53 3.31 9.33
CA THR A 118 7.11 3.60 9.09
C THR A 118 6.42 2.41 8.43
N CYS A 119 7.09 1.78 7.46
CA CYS A 119 6.64 0.55 6.81
C CYS A 119 6.38 -0.56 7.84
N TYR A 120 7.36 -0.85 8.67
CA TYR A 120 7.25 -1.93 9.66
C TYR A 120 6.11 -1.69 10.64
N SER A 121 5.88 -0.45 11.07
CA SER A 121 4.80 -0.09 11.99
C SER A 121 3.43 -0.22 11.35
N TYR A 122 3.28 0.24 10.10
CA TYR A 122 2.04 0.11 9.37
C TYR A 122 1.68 -1.37 9.13
N MET A 123 2.66 -2.16 8.68
CA MET A 123 2.46 -3.60 8.46
C MET A 123 2.26 -4.38 9.76
N PHE A 124 2.87 -3.95 10.87
CA PHE A 124 2.59 -4.49 12.20
C PHE A 124 1.12 -4.26 12.61
N GLN A 125 0.61 -3.04 12.45
CA GLN A 125 -0.79 -2.74 12.73
C GLN A 125 -1.75 -3.48 11.79
N TYR A 126 -1.36 -3.67 10.52
CA TYR A 126 -2.09 -4.52 9.59
C TYR A 126 -2.17 -5.96 10.11
N GLY A 127 -1.02 -6.54 10.52
CA GLY A 127 -0.95 -7.86 11.13
C GLY A 127 -1.90 -8.02 12.31
N ASN A 128 -1.82 -7.11 13.30
CA ASN A 128 -2.71 -7.13 14.46
C ASN A 128 -4.19 -7.06 14.04
N TYR A 129 -4.54 -6.15 13.12
CA TYR A 129 -5.91 -6.01 12.63
C TYR A 129 -6.42 -7.31 11.98
N THR A 130 -5.59 -7.99 11.18
CA THR A 130 -6.01 -9.23 10.50
C THR A 130 -6.26 -10.41 11.44
N GLU A 131 -5.76 -10.37 12.68
CA GLU A 131 -6.09 -11.38 13.69
C GLU A 131 -7.56 -11.29 14.14
N TYR A 132 -8.12 -10.09 14.16
CA TYR A 132 -9.50 -9.83 14.57
C TYR A 132 -10.48 -9.79 13.38
N TYR A 133 -10.02 -9.27 12.25
CA TYR A 133 -10.78 -9.18 11.01
C TYR A 133 -10.08 -9.94 9.90
N PRO A 134 -10.36 -11.25 9.75
CA PRO A 134 -9.81 -12.03 8.65
C PRO A 134 -10.17 -11.37 7.31
N ILE A 135 -9.16 -11.20 6.46
CA ILE A 135 -9.28 -10.53 5.16
C ILE A 135 -9.34 -11.59 4.06
N GLU A 136 -10.18 -11.35 3.07
CA GLU A 136 -10.20 -12.16 1.85
C GLU A 136 -9.03 -11.76 0.93
N GLU A 137 -7.93 -12.49 1.06
CA GLU A 137 -6.70 -12.26 0.29
C GLU A 137 -6.57 -13.26 -0.87
N ILE A 138 -6.16 -12.78 -2.04
CA ILE A 138 -5.65 -13.67 -3.08
C ILE A 138 -4.18 -13.91 -2.76
N LYS A 139 -3.87 -15.10 -2.23
CA LYS A 139 -2.50 -15.58 -2.00
C LYS A 139 -2.23 -16.70 -2.98
N PHE A 140 -1.13 -16.63 -3.73
CA PHE A 140 -0.73 -17.74 -4.59
C PHE A 140 0.39 -18.59 -3.98
N ASP A 141 1.16 -18.08 -3.00
CA ASP A 141 2.08 -18.91 -2.20
C ASP A 141 2.42 -18.31 -0.81
N LYS A 142 3.06 -19.11 0.05
CA LYS A 142 3.38 -18.75 1.46
C LYS A 142 4.52 -17.75 1.62
N ASP A 143 5.28 -17.47 0.56
CA ASP A 143 6.49 -16.65 0.58
C ASP A 143 6.34 -15.33 -0.21
N GLU A 144 5.12 -14.93 -0.61
CA GLU A 144 4.88 -13.73 -1.41
C GLU A 144 5.09 -12.42 -0.62
N GLU A 145 5.91 -11.51 -1.15
CA GLU A 145 6.20 -10.19 -0.59
C GLU A 145 5.10 -9.18 -0.94
N GLY A 146 3.88 -9.44 -0.47
CA GLY A 146 2.75 -8.54 -0.67
C GLY A 146 1.39 -9.21 -0.54
N GLN A 147 0.34 -8.43 -0.76
CA GLN A 147 -1.04 -8.87 -0.55
C GLN A 147 -1.97 -8.21 -1.57
N ASN A 148 -2.88 -9.00 -2.14
CA ASN A 148 -4.00 -8.48 -2.92
C ASN A 148 -5.29 -8.59 -2.09
N ILE A 149 -5.87 -7.45 -1.73
CA ILE A 149 -6.92 -7.31 -0.72
C ILE A 149 -8.20 -6.73 -1.33
N CYS A 150 -9.37 -7.22 -0.92
CA CYS A 150 -10.64 -6.60 -1.27
C CYS A 150 -10.70 -5.13 -0.81
N VAL A 151 -11.16 -4.23 -1.68
CA VAL A 151 -11.23 -2.79 -1.38
C VAL A 151 -12.01 -2.48 -0.09
N LYS A 152 -13.05 -3.25 0.20
CA LYS A 152 -13.91 -3.04 1.38
C LYS A 152 -13.17 -3.38 2.67
N ASP A 153 -12.39 -4.45 2.67
CA ASP A 153 -11.57 -4.84 3.81
C ASP A 153 -10.43 -3.84 4.04
N PHE A 154 -9.81 -3.36 2.96
CA PHE A 154 -8.78 -2.31 3.04
C PHE A 154 -9.35 -0.97 3.56
N LEU A 155 -10.57 -0.60 3.15
CA LEU A 155 -11.25 0.58 3.69
C LEU A 155 -11.63 0.41 5.16
N ARG A 156 -12.03 -0.80 5.60
CA ARG A 156 -12.27 -1.09 7.02
C ARG A 156 -10.97 -1.01 7.82
N PHE A 157 -9.86 -1.48 7.26
CA PHE A 157 -8.54 -1.32 7.86
C PHE A 157 -8.15 0.16 7.99
N ASN A 158 -8.38 0.99 6.96
CA ASN A 158 -8.13 2.44 7.07
C ASN A 158 -8.97 3.10 8.17
N ASP A 159 -10.24 2.70 8.35
CA ASP A 159 -11.07 3.20 9.45
C ASP A 159 -10.47 2.81 10.81
N TYR A 160 -10.02 1.56 10.96
CA TYR A 160 -9.29 1.09 12.15
C TYR A 160 -8.03 1.93 12.41
N MET A 161 -7.18 2.13 11.40
CA MET A 161 -5.95 2.91 11.52
C MET A 161 -6.24 4.36 11.92
N ILE A 162 -7.26 4.98 11.33
CA ILE A 162 -7.67 6.35 11.65
C ILE A 162 -8.09 6.47 13.10
N LEU A 163 -8.96 5.57 13.59
CA LEU A 163 -9.43 5.60 14.98
C LEU A 163 -8.29 5.30 15.95
N MET A 164 -7.46 4.30 15.66
CA MET A 164 -6.33 3.90 16.50
C MET A 164 -5.27 5.00 16.61
N MET A 165 -4.85 5.60 15.50
CA MET A 165 -3.86 6.69 15.54
C MET A 165 -4.44 7.94 16.20
N ASN A 166 -5.70 8.27 15.95
CA ASN A 166 -6.38 9.36 16.65
C ASN A 166 -6.42 9.13 18.17
N ARG A 167 -6.62 7.88 18.61
CA ARG A 167 -6.59 7.49 20.03
C ARG A 167 -5.21 7.66 20.65
N ILE A 168 -4.15 7.21 19.96
CA ILE A 168 -2.76 7.40 20.39
C ILE A 168 -2.42 8.89 20.55
N LEU A 169 -2.77 9.71 19.55
CA LEU A 169 -2.47 11.14 19.58
C LEU A 169 -3.26 11.87 20.67
N SER A 170 -4.54 11.51 20.85
CA SER A 170 -5.40 12.07 21.90
C SER A 170 -5.00 11.67 23.31
N SER A 171 -4.25 10.58 23.48
CA SER A 171 -3.86 10.11 24.81
C SER A 171 -2.67 10.86 25.41
N GLY A 172 -1.95 11.65 24.61
CA GLY A 172 -0.73 12.33 25.03
C GLY A 172 0.38 11.37 25.48
N ILE A 173 0.42 10.14 24.94
CA ILE A 173 1.45 9.15 25.30
C ILE A 173 2.86 9.60 24.88
N ASN A 174 2.94 10.45 23.87
CA ASN A 174 4.17 11.02 23.37
C ASN A 174 4.12 12.54 23.53
N GLU A 175 5.02 13.09 24.36
CA GLU A 175 5.07 14.52 24.69
C GLU A 175 5.52 15.39 23.50
N TYR A 176 6.15 14.80 22.47
CA TYR A 176 6.56 15.51 21.26
C TYR A 176 5.39 15.99 20.41
N TYR A 177 4.22 15.36 20.54
CA TYR A 177 3.01 15.82 19.88
C TYR A 177 2.18 16.64 20.86
N PRO A 178 1.83 17.90 20.52
CA PRO A 178 0.94 18.66 21.37
C PRO A 178 -0.38 17.88 21.50
N GLN A 179 -0.91 17.77 22.72
CA GLN A 179 -2.20 17.10 23.00
C GLN A 179 -3.41 17.77 22.30
N SER A 180 -3.17 18.83 21.53
CA SER A 180 -4.14 19.53 20.72
C SER A 180 -4.15 19.02 19.28
N GLU A 181 -5.31 19.04 18.63
CA GLU A 181 -5.61 18.72 17.22
C GLU A 181 -4.80 19.50 16.14
N SER A 182 -3.73 20.18 16.53
CA SER A 182 -2.83 21.01 15.70
C SER A 182 -2.16 20.26 14.55
N TYR A 183 -2.26 18.92 14.49
CA TYR A 183 -1.63 18.08 13.48
C TYR A 183 -2.55 17.74 12.31
N LEU A 184 -3.86 18.02 12.40
CA LEU A 184 -4.82 17.85 11.30
C LEU A 184 -5.34 19.21 10.84
N ASN A 185 -5.55 19.35 9.53
CA ASN A 185 -6.35 20.46 9.01
C ASN A 185 -7.86 20.19 9.23
N GLU A 186 -8.69 21.22 9.11
CA GLU A 186 -10.13 21.11 9.39
C GLU A 186 -10.84 20.04 8.54
N SER A 187 -10.44 19.87 7.27
CA SER A 187 -11.01 18.82 6.42
C SER A 187 -10.61 17.41 6.88
N GLU A 188 -9.41 17.23 7.40
CA GLU A 188 -8.99 15.94 7.98
C GLU A 188 -9.74 15.66 9.29
N LYS A 189 -9.96 16.68 10.12
CA LYS A 189 -10.75 16.55 11.36
C LYS A 189 -12.19 16.15 11.08
N ASP A 190 -12.81 16.75 10.08
CA ASP A 190 -14.18 16.40 9.66
C ASP A 190 -14.28 14.92 9.28
N ILE A 191 -13.27 14.39 8.57
CA ILE A 191 -13.22 12.97 8.18
C ILE A 191 -13.04 12.07 9.41
N VAL A 192 -12.16 12.43 10.35
CA VAL A 192 -11.99 11.69 11.60
C VAL A 192 -13.31 11.65 12.37
N ASN A 193 -13.99 12.79 12.50
CA ASN A 193 -15.29 12.88 13.17
C ASN A 193 -16.37 12.04 12.47
N GLU A 194 -16.41 12.04 11.15
CA GLU A 194 -17.32 11.20 10.37
C GLU A 194 -17.08 9.71 10.67
N ILE A 195 -15.82 9.27 10.72
CA ILE A 195 -15.47 7.88 11.00
C ILE A 195 -15.80 7.51 12.45
N ILE A 196 -15.56 8.40 13.42
CA ILE A 196 -15.99 8.21 14.81
C ILE A 196 -17.51 8.02 14.88
N LEU A 197 -18.28 8.89 14.23
CA LEU A 197 -19.74 8.80 14.22
C LEU A 197 -20.25 7.54 13.51
N LYS A 198 -19.60 7.13 12.42
CA LYS A 198 -19.90 5.90 11.68
C LYS A 198 -19.74 4.66 12.56
N HIS A 199 -18.70 4.62 13.40
CA HIS A 199 -18.34 3.46 14.22
C HIS A 199 -18.73 3.60 15.71
N GLN A 200 -19.50 4.63 16.08
CA GLN A 200 -19.84 4.93 17.48
C GLN A 200 -20.58 3.78 18.20
N ASN A 201 -21.24 2.90 17.45
CA ASN A 201 -21.98 1.74 17.97
C ASN A 201 -21.30 0.40 17.62
N ASP A 202 -20.10 0.41 17.02
CA ASP A 202 -19.34 -0.80 16.73
C ASP A 202 -18.52 -1.20 17.97
N GLU A 203 -19.19 -1.82 18.94
CA GLU A 203 -18.57 -2.22 20.21
C GLU A 203 -17.36 -3.15 20.01
N TYR A 204 -17.39 -3.99 18.98
CA TYR A 204 -16.31 -4.94 18.70
C TYR A 204 -15.05 -4.22 18.21
N LEU A 205 -15.18 -3.35 17.20
CA LEU A 205 -14.06 -2.52 16.72
C LEU A 205 -13.49 -1.63 17.83
N LEU A 206 -14.35 -0.95 18.58
CA LEU A 206 -13.92 -0.06 19.66
C LEU A 206 -13.18 -0.81 20.77
N ASN A 207 -13.63 -2.02 21.12
CA ASN A 207 -12.93 -2.86 22.09
C ASN A 207 -11.55 -3.32 21.57
N ILE A 208 -11.43 -3.68 20.29
CA ILE A 208 -10.12 -4.01 19.69
C ILE A 208 -9.17 -2.82 19.79
N ILE A 209 -9.64 -1.63 19.40
CA ILE A 209 -8.84 -0.39 19.47
C ILE A 209 -8.36 -0.14 20.90
N GLU A 210 -9.23 -0.28 21.90
CA GLU A 210 -8.83 -0.09 23.30
C GLU A 210 -7.84 -1.16 23.78
N GLN A 211 -7.98 -2.42 23.37
CA GLN A 211 -7.04 -3.49 23.72
C GLN A 211 -5.66 -3.24 23.12
N GLU A 212 -5.59 -2.97 21.83
CA GLU A 212 -4.36 -2.64 21.11
C GLU A 212 -3.71 -1.37 21.66
N PHE A 213 -4.52 -0.34 21.95
CA PHE A 213 -4.02 0.91 22.53
C PHE A 213 -3.40 0.68 23.91
N ASN A 214 -4.06 -0.11 24.77
CA ASN A 214 -3.54 -0.43 26.09
C ASN A 214 -2.25 -1.26 26.01
N PHE A 215 -2.15 -2.19 25.06
CA PHE A 215 -0.92 -2.94 24.79
C PHE A 215 0.22 -2.00 24.38
N ILE A 216 0.01 -1.15 23.37
CA ILE A 216 1.00 -0.16 22.93
C ILE A 216 1.40 0.75 24.09
N LYS A 217 0.42 1.27 24.85
CA LYS A 217 0.67 2.16 25.97
C LYS A 217 1.52 1.53 27.08
N SER A 218 1.26 0.26 27.38
CA SER A 218 2.02 -0.47 28.41
C SER A 218 3.42 -0.86 27.94
N SER A 219 3.62 -1.03 26.63
CA SER A 219 4.87 -1.48 26.02
C SER A 219 5.77 -0.33 25.57
N TYR A 220 5.20 0.87 25.41
CA TYR A 220 5.92 2.07 24.97
C TYR A 220 6.94 2.52 26.01
N ASP A 221 8.18 2.63 25.58
CA ASP A 221 9.29 3.18 26.36
C ASP A 221 9.92 4.33 25.57
N GLU A 222 9.64 5.56 26.01
CA GLU A 222 10.16 6.78 25.39
C GLU A 222 11.69 6.82 25.31
N LYS A 223 12.39 6.08 26.19
CA LYS A 223 13.86 6.03 26.22
C LYS A 223 14.45 5.05 25.21
N LYS A 224 13.63 4.20 24.57
CA LYS A 224 14.09 3.36 23.47
C LYS A 224 14.07 4.16 22.18
N GLU A 225 15.25 4.50 21.67
CA GLU A 225 15.38 5.03 20.32
C GLU A 225 14.87 3.98 19.31
N TYR A 226 13.88 4.33 18.48
CA TYR A 226 13.55 3.82 17.13
C TYR A 226 13.78 2.34 16.72
N TYR A 227 13.60 1.34 17.58
CA TYR A 227 13.87 -0.06 17.19
C TYR A 227 12.69 -1.05 17.21
N SER A 228 11.52 -0.74 17.77
CA SER A 228 10.37 -1.66 17.74
C SER A 228 9.13 -1.07 17.05
N ALA A 229 8.25 -1.96 16.57
CA ALA A 229 6.99 -1.57 15.94
C ALA A 229 6.12 -0.72 16.86
N VAL A 230 6.20 -0.94 18.18
CA VAL A 230 5.41 -0.19 19.17
C VAL A 230 5.85 1.26 19.23
N GLU A 231 7.13 1.54 19.48
CA GLU A 231 7.63 2.92 19.53
C GLU A 231 7.40 3.62 18.20
N ASN A 232 7.66 2.94 17.08
CA ASN A 232 7.49 3.52 15.76
C ASN A 232 6.02 3.79 15.42
N THR A 233 5.07 2.98 15.88
CA THR A 233 3.62 3.27 15.74
C THR A 233 3.26 4.58 16.44
N VAL A 234 3.79 4.81 17.65
CA VAL A 234 3.57 6.05 18.41
C VAL A 234 4.27 7.25 17.75
N TYR A 235 5.53 7.10 17.35
CA TYR A 235 6.30 8.17 16.72
C TYR A 235 5.75 8.55 15.34
N CYS A 236 5.23 7.60 14.56
CA CYS A 236 4.71 7.85 13.22
C CYS A 236 3.19 8.11 13.18
N ALA A 237 2.51 8.20 14.33
CA ALA A 237 1.04 8.23 14.41
C ALA A 237 0.41 9.34 13.57
N VAL A 238 0.97 10.57 13.57
CA VAL A 238 0.47 11.69 12.73
C VAL A 238 0.54 11.33 11.25
N ASN A 239 1.69 10.83 10.78
CA ASN A 239 1.88 10.47 9.38
C ASN A 239 0.91 9.34 9.00
N ILE A 240 0.85 8.28 9.80
CA ILE A 240 -0.04 7.13 9.55
C ILE A 240 -1.50 7.60 9.48
N LEU A 241 -1.94 8.49 10.38
CA LEU A 241 -3.30 9.04 10.38
C LEU A 241 -3.61 9.79 9.09
N SER A 242 -2.82 10.81 8.75
CA SER A 242 -3.04 11.60 7.53
C SER A 242 -3.00 10.74 6.27
N ASN A 243 -2.08 9.77 6.20
CA ASN A 243 -1.99 8.88 5.04
C ASN A 243 -3.18 7.93 4.91
N SER A 244 -3.71 7.43 6.03
CA SER A 244 -4.92 6.59 6.03
C SER A 244 -6.13 7.37 5.54
N ILE A 245 -6.25 8.65 5.94
CA ILE A 245 -7.27 9.57 5.42
C ILE A 245 -7.09 9.79 3.91
N LEU A 246 -5.87 10.11 3.46
CA LEU A 246 -5.57 10.35 2.05
C LEU A 246 -5.88 9.13 1.17
N MET A 247 -5.50 7.92 1.61
CA MET A 247 -5.82 6.69 0.90
C MET A 247 -7.33 6.47 0.81
N LYS A 248 -8.04 6.63 1.93
CA LYS A 248 -9.50 6.48 1.99
C LYS A 248 -10.21 7.40 0.99
N LEU A 249 -9.79 8.67 0.89
CA LEU A 249 -10.39 9.65 -0.01
C LEU A 249 -10.14 9.35 -1.50
N LYS A 250 -9.02 8.70 -1.83
CA LYS A 250 -8.67 8.37 -3.23
C LYS A 250 -9.41 7.14 -3.75
N ILE A 251 -9.82 6.23 -2.86
CA ILE A 251 -10.42 4.95 -3.24
C ILE A 251 -11.90 5.16 -3.58
N ASN A 252 -12.30 4.69 -4.77
CA ASN A 252 -13.70 4.58 -5.14
C ASN A 252 -14.11 3.10 -5.17
N PRO A 253 -14.83 2.60 -4.14
CA PRO A 253 -15.15 1.16 -4.04
C PRO A 253 -16.08 0.64 -5.14
N GLU A 254 -16.78 1.52 -5.87
CA GLU A 254 -17.62 1.15 -7.01
C GLU A 254 -16.81 0.93 -8.29
N LYS A 255 -15.60 1.50 -8.37
CA LYS A 255 -14.70 1.39 -9.52
C LYS A 255 -13.50 0.49 -9.27
N ASN A 256 -12.99 0.51 -8.04
CA ASN A 256 -11.82 -0.24 -7.62
C ASN A 256 -12.29 -1.42 -6.78
N THR A 257 -12.06 -2.64 -7.23
CA THR A 257 -12.51 -3.85 -6.51
C THR A 257 -11.46 -4.35 -5.53
N ARG A 258 -10.17 -4.13 -5.81
CA ARG A 258 -9.06 -4.65 -5.02
C ARG A 258 -7.91 -3.64 -4.91
N ILE A 259 -7.12 -3.79 -3.84
CA ILE A 259 -5.91 -3.03 -3.53
C ILE A 259 -4.75 -4.02 -3.45
N VAL A 260 -3.64 -3.71 -4.10
CA VAL A 260 -2.44 -4.56 -4.04
C VAL A 260 -1.33 -3.84 -3.29
N ILE A 261 -0.88 -4.45 -2.21
CA ILE A 261 0.26 -4.02 -1.40
C ILE A 261 1.48 -4.82 -1.88
N VAL A 262 2.53 -4.12 -2.29
CA VAL A 262 3.83 -4.70 -2.64
C VAL A 262 4.84 -4.24 -1.61
N ASP A 263 5.48 -5.18 -0.94
CA ASP A 263 6.45 -4.89 0.10
C ASP A 263 7.85 -5.15 -0.43
N SER A 264 8.48 -4.13 -1.00
CA SER A 264 9.78 -4.27 -1.65
C SER A 264 10.94 -4.09 -0.68
N LEU A 265 11.88 -5.05 -0.66
CA LEU A 265 13.17 -5.00 0.05
C LEU A 265 14.19 -4.02 -0.56
#